data_AF-A0A7L1MGT9-F1
#
_entry.id   AF-A0A7L1MGT9-F1
#
_cell.length_a   1.000
_cell.length_b   1.000
_cell.length_c   1.000
_cell.angle_alpha   90.00
_cell.angle_beta   90.00
_cell.angle_gamma   90.00
#
_symmetry.space_group_name_H-M   'P 1'
#
loop_
_entity.id
_entity.type
_entity.pdbx_description
1 polymer ?
#
loop_
_entity_poly.entity_id
_entity_poly.type
_entity_poly.pdbx_seq_one_letter_code
_entity_poly.pdbx_strand_id
1 'polypeptide(L)'
;MDSSFWSSEMNRFRRFTPESLAAIEERIANKKKEQVEVKDKNKDQGIEEKLTPQLDLKICKTLPSLYGDIPAELVGEPLEDFDPYYSDHKTFMVLNKKRTIFRFSATPALFIFGPFNSVRKKAIKILTHS
;
A
#
# COMPACT_ATOMS: atom_id res chain seq x y z
N MET A 1 5.49 -23.76 29.05
CA MET A 1 5.23 -23.86 27.60
C MET A 1 5.56 -22.50 27.03
N ASP A 2 6.62 -22.38 26.23
CA ASP A 2 6.94 -21.10 25.61
C ASP A 2 5.82 -20.72 24.64
N SER A 3 5.40 -19.46 24.68
CA SER A 3 4.39 -18.90 23.78
C SER A 3 5.00 -18.35 22.49
N SER A 4 6.25 -18.68 22.20
CA SER A 4 7.04 -18.18 21.06
C SER A 4 7.01 -19.10 19.85
N PHE A 5 6.42 -20.30 19.94
CA PHE A 5 6.34 -21.21 18.81
C PHE A 5 5.28 -20.82 17.75
N TRP A 6 4.34 -19.92 18.08
CA TRP A 6 3.34 -19.37 17.15
C TRP A 6 3.68 -17.96 16.64
N SER A 7 4.92 -17.50 16.80
CA SER A 7 5.30 -16.12 16.41
C SER A 7 5.57 -15.93 14.91
N SER A 8 5.45 -16.97 14.08
CA SER A 8 5.96 -16.99 12.70
C SER A 8 4.94 -17.41 11.63
N GLU A 9 3.63 -17.39 11.90
CA GLU A 9 2.64 -17.33 10.81
C GLU A 9 2.66 -15.93 10.18
N MET A 10 3.53 -15.77 9.17
CA MET A 10 3.52 -14.72 8.14
C MET A 10 2.89 -13.38 8.52
N ASN A 11 3.70 -12.50 9.11
CA ASN A 11 3.31 -11.11 9.25
C ASN A 11 3.19 -10.45 7.85
N ARG A 12 1.97 -10.33 7.32
CA ARG A 12 1.69 -9.76 5.99
C ARG A 12 2.04 -8.27 5.91
N PHE A 13 2.19 -7.60 7.05
CA PHE A 13 2.53 -6.19 7.10
C PHE A 13 4.02 -5.97 6.78
N ARG A 14 4.28 -5.34 5.64
CA ARG A 14 5.63 -4.96 5.19
C ARG A 14 5.76 -3.44 5.23
N ARG A 15 6.91 -2.94 5.68
CA ARG A 15 7.20 -1.50 5.63
C ARG A 15 7.28 -1.06 4.17
N PHE A 16 6.76 0.13 3.89
CA PHE A 16 6.92 0.76 2.58
C PHE A 16 8.33 1.34 2.47
N THR A 17 9.14 0.80 1.56
CA THR A 17 10.54 1.18 1.35
C THR A 17 10.78 1.76 -0.05
N PRO A 18 11.95 2.36 -0.33
CA PRO A 18 12.30 2.79 -1.68
C PRO A 18 12.18 1.66 -2.70
N GLU A 19 12.50 0.42 -2.31
CA GLU A 19 12.34 -0.78 -3.14
C GLU A 19 10.86 -1.07 -3.44
N SER A 20 9.97 -0.91 -2.45
CA SER A 20 8.52 -1.02 -2.67
C SER A 20 8.03 -0.01 -3.72
N LEU A 21 8.52 1.23 -3.66
CA LEU A 21 8.16 2.27 -4.62
C LEU A 21 8.72 1.97 -6.01
N ALA A 22 9.98 1.52 -6.10
CA ALA A 22 10.59 1.14 -7.37
C ALA A 22 9.84 -0.01 -8.04
N ALA A 23 9.43 -1.03 -7.27
CA ALA A 23 8.65 -2.15 -7.79
C ALA A 23 7.25 -1.72 -8.31
N ILE A 24 6.61 -0.74 -7.66
CA ILE A 24 5.36 -0.14 -8.17
C ILE A 24 5.62 0.61 -9.48
N GLU A 25 6.69 1.41 -9.53
CA GLU A 25 7.05 2.17 -10.72
C GLU A 25 7.37 1.28 -11.92
N GLU A 26 8.06 0.17 -11.69
CA GLU A 26 8.31 -0.86 -12.69
C GLU A 26 7.02 -1.49 -13.22
N ARG A 27 6.10 -1.91 -12.32
CA ARG A 27 4.78 -2.44 -12.71
C ARG A 27 3.99 -1.44 -13.56
N ILE A 28 3.97 -0.17 -13.16
CA ILE A 28 3.32 0.90 -13.93
C ILE A 28 3.97 1.08 -15.30
N ALA A 29 5.30 1.06 -15.39
CA ALA A 29 6.03 1.21 -16.64
C ALA A 29 5.77 0.05 -17.59
N ASN A 30 5.77 -1.19 -17.08
CA ASN A 30 5.50 -2.40 -17.87
C ASN A 30 4.06 -2.39 -18.40
N LYS A 31 3.06 -2.10 -17.56
CA LYS A 31 1.66 -1.97 -17.99
C LYS A 31 1.48 -0.89 -19.07
N LYS A 32 2.19 0.24 -18.96
CA LYS A 32 2.18 1.28 -20.01
C LYS A 32 2.79 0.80 -21.32
N LYS A 33 3.91 0.05 -21.28
CA LYS A 33 4.53 -0.53 -22.49
C LYS A 33 3.60 -1.54 -23.16
N GLU A 34 3.00 -2.44 -22.40
CA GLU A 34 2.02 -3.42 -22.89
C GLU A 34 0.83 -2.73 -23.56
N GLN A 35 0.27 -1.68 -22.93
CA GLN A 35 -0.82 -0.89 -23.53
C GLN A 35 -0.42 -0.21 -24.84
N VAL A 36 0.83 0.23 -25.00
CA VAL A 36 1.33 0.81 -26.26
C VAL A 36 1.47 -0.27 -27.32
N GLU A 37 2.09 -1.41 -27.00
CA GLU A 37 2.25 -2.52 -27.95
C GLU A 37 0.92 -3.11 -28.42
N VAL A 38 -0.08 -3.22 -27.53
CA VAL A 38 -1.42 -3.72 -27.89
C VAL A 38 -2.11 -2.73 -28.83
N LYS A 39 -2.01 -1.42 -28.57
CA LYS A 39 -2.56 -0.37 -29.45
C LYS A 39 -1.93 -0.37 -30.84
N ASP A 40 -0.64 -0.69 -30.94
CA ASP A 40 0.07 -0.79 -32.21
C ASP A 40 -0.29 -2.07 -32.99
N LYS A 41 -0.74 -3.14 -32.32
CA LYS A 41 -0.97 -4.47 -32.92
C LYS A 41 -2.44 -4.81 -33.20
N ASN A 42 -3.44 -4.29 -32.47
CA ASN A 42 -4.86 -4.50 -32.76
C ASN A 42 -5.76 -3.43 -32.10
N LYS A 43 -6.78 -2.96 -32.82
CA LYS A 43 -7.73 -1.92 -32.37
C LYS A 43 -8.92 -2.46 -31.56
N ASP A 44 -8.95 -3.75 -31.23
CA ASP A 44 -10.14 -4.39 -30.66
C ASP A 44 -9.84 -5.14 -29.36
N GLN A 45 -10.54 -4.70 -28.33
CA GLN A 45 -10.92 -5.39 -27.09
C GLN A 45 -9.82 -6.06 -26.26
N GLY A 46 -9.27 -5.28 -25.33
CA GLY A 46 -8.92 -5.78 -24.00
C GLY A 46 -9.77 -5.02 -22.99
N ILE A 47 -10.81 -5.66 -22.45
CA ILE A 47 -11.43 -5.17 -21.21
C ILE A 47 -10.33 -5.35 -20.16
N GLU A 48 -9.55 -4.30 -19.87
CA GLU A 48 -8.76 -4.29 -18.65
C GLU A 48 -9.76 -4.53 -17.51
N GLU A 49 -9.68 -5.68 -16.85
CA GLU A 49 -10.42 -5.91 -15.61
C GLU A 49 -9.98 -4.83 -14.64
N LYS A 50 -10.79 -3.77 -14.57
CA LYS A 50 -10.57 -2.68 -13.64
C LYS A 50 -10.87 -3.24 -12.27
N LEU A 51 -9.82 -3.70 -11.59
CA LEU A 51 -9.89 -4.11 -10.20
C LEU A 51 -10.62 -3.00 -9.43
N THR A 52 -11.46 -3.39 -8.49
CA THR A 52 -12.10 -2.46 -7.56
C THR A 52 -11.49 -2.65 -6.18
N PRO A 53 -11.37 -1.59 -5.36
CA PRO A 53 -10.87 -1.73 -4.01
C PRO A 53 -11.70 -2.74 -3.23
N GLN A 54 -11.05 -3.60 -2.44
CA GLN A 54 -11.77 -4.58 -1.62
C GLN A 54 -12.65 -3.85 -0.58
N LEU A 55 -13.87 -4.33 -0.35
CA LEU A 55 -14.86 -3.64 0.47
C LEU A 55 -14.44 -3.52 1.95
N ASP A 56 -13.78 -4.55 2.46
CA ASP A 56 -13.23 -4.66 3.80
C ASP A 56 -11.95 -3.84 3.99
N LEU A 57 -11.27 -3.48 2.90
CA LEU A 57 -10.10 -2.62 2.89
C LEU A 57 -10.43 -1.16 2.56
N LYS A 58 -11.67 -0.70 2.68
CA LYS A 58 -11.99 0.72 2.44
C LYS A 58 -11.29 1.67 3.43
N ILE A 59 -10.96 2.88 2.96
CA ILE A 59 -10.36 3.94 3.80
C ILE A 59 -11.28 4.25 4.98
N CYS A 60 -10.68 4.52 6.15
CA CYS A 60 -11.36 4.83 7.40
C CYS A 60 -12.22 3.67 7.95
N LYS A 61 -12.03 2.45 7.44
CA LYS A 61 -12.57 1.23 8.06
C LYS A 61 -11.51 0.58 8.95
N THR A 62 -12.01 -0.20 9.90
CA THR A 62 -11.18 -1.05 10.76
C THR A 62 -10.74 -2.28 9.97
N LEU A 63 -9.43 -2.52 9.90
CA LEU A 63 -8.87 -3.69 9.25
C LEU A 63 -9.33 -4.97 9.98
N PRO A 64 -9.99 -5.92 9.29
CA PRO A 64 -10.43 -7.16 9.89
C PRO A 64 -9.27 -7.97 10.50
N SER A 65 -9.53 -8.70 11.58
CA SER A 65 -8.53 -9.56 12.25
C SER A 65 -7.99 -10.67 11.35
N LEU A 66 -8.70 -11.06 10.29
CA LEU A 66 -8.26 -12.05 9.31
C LEU A 66 -6.95 -11.68 8.59
N TYR A 67 -6.60 -10.38 8.56
CA TYR A 67 -5.35 -9.90 7.96
C TYR A 67 -4.13 -10.01 8.90
N GLY A 68 -4.31 -10.60 10.08
CA GLY A 68 -3.27 -10.79 11.08
C GLY A 68 -3.21 -9.65 12.10
N ASP A 69 -2.29 -9.80 13.06
CA ASP A 69 -2.08 -8.82 14.12
C ASP A 69 -1.02 -7.80 13.73
N ILE A 70 -1.33 -6.52 13.97
CA ILE A 70 -0.42 -5.41 13.67
C ILE A 70 0.62 -5.32 14.79
N PRO A 71 1.92 -5.51 14.52
CA PRO A 71 2.97 -5.25 15.50
C PRO A 71 2.93 -3.79 15.96
N ALA A 72 3.18 -3.55 17.25
CA ALA A 72 3.19 -2.21 17.82
C ALA A 72 4.17 -1.26 17.10
N GLU A 73 5.28 -1.80 16.58
CA GLU A 73 6.31 -1.08 15.82
C GLU A 73 5.87 -0.63 14.42
N LEU A 74 4.78 -1.17 13.88
CA LEU A 74 4.24 -0.82 12.56
C LEU A 74 3.06 0.15 12.65
N VAL A 75 2.58 0.46 13.86
CA VAL A 75 1.50 1.42 14.05
C VAL A 75 1.94 2.83 13.70
N GLY A 76 1.23 3.46 12.77
CA GLY A 76 1.54 4.79 12.25
C GLY A 76 2.73 4.81 11.29
N GLU A 77 3.31 3.65 10.94
CA GLU A 77 4.37 3.55 9.97
C GLU A 77 3.81 3.37 8.55
N PRO A 78 4.50 3.86 7.50
CA PRO A 78 4.17 3.54 6.12
C PRO A 78 4.33 2.05 5.82
N LEU A 79 3.28 1.42 5.32
CA LEU A 79 3.21 0.01 4.96
C LEU A 79 2.89 -0.17 3.47
N GLU A 80 3.38 -1.26 2.90
CA GLU A 80 2.94 -1.71 1.58
C GLU A 80 1.43 -1.98 1.61
N ASP A 81 0.72 -1.55 0.57
CA ASP A 81 -0.69 -1.86 0.41
C ASP A 81 -0.82 -3.27 -0.18
N PHE A 82 -1.53 -4.15 0.53
CA PHE A 82 -1.74 -5.53 0.08
C PHE A 82 -3.09 -5.73 -0.59
N ASP A 83 -3.90 -4.68 -0.75
CA ASP A 83 -5.06 -4.69 -1.65
C ASP A 83 -4.54 -4.71 -3.11
N PRO A 84 -4.85 -5.75 -3.90
CA PRO A 84 -4.42 -5.85 -5.29
C PRO A 84 -4.79 -4.62 -6.15
N TYR A 85 -5.86 -3.92 -5.80
CA TYR A 85 -6.26 -2.68 -6.46
C TYR A 85 -5.14 -1.63 -6.45
N TYR A 86 -4.38 -1.51 -5.36
CA TYR A 86 -3.32 -0.52 -5.21
C TYR A 86 -1.94 -1.02 -5.69
N SER A 87 -1.85 -2.21 -6.28
CA SER A 87 -0.57 -2.81 -6.71
C SER A 87 0.19 -1.98 -7.75
N ASP A 88 -0.52 -1.31 -8.65
CA ASP A 88 0.02 -0.39 -9.66
C ASP A 88 -0.24 1.09 -9.32
N HIS A 89 -0.55 1.38 -8.06
CA HIS A 89 -0.75 2.74 -7.59
C HIS A 89 0.45 3.18 -6.75
N LYS A 90 0.94 4.40 -6.98
CA LYS A 90 1.92 5.05 -6.09
C LYS A 90 1.23 5.42 -4.78
N THR A 91 0.97 4.43 -3.94
CA THR A 91 0.22 4.55 -2.69
C THR A 91 0.90 3.71 -1.62
N PHE A 92 0.83 4.18 -0.37
CA PHE A 92 1.18 3.38 0.81
C PHE A 92 0.04 3.45 1.83
N MET A 93 -0.07 2.41 2.63
CA MET A 93 -1.07 2.28 3.69
C MET A 93 -0.46 2.69 5.04
N VAL A 94 -1.28 3.22 5.95
CA VAL A 94 -0.92 3.45 7.35
C VAL A 94 -2.05 2.93 8.23
N LEU A 95 -1.71 2.28 9.33
CA LEU A 95 -2.66 1.75 10.31
C LEU A 95 -2.45 2.40 11.67
N ASN A 96 -3.54 2.78 12.35
CA ASN A 96 -3.47 3.27 13.73
C ASN A 96 -3.65 2.14 14.76
N LYS A 97 -3.64 2.48 16.06
CA LYS A 97 -3.84 1.50 17.16
C LYS A 97 -5.20 0.81 17.12
N LYS A 98 -6.22 1.50 16.60
CA LYS A 98 -7.58 0.99 16.38
C LYS A 98 -7.71 0.21 15.06
N ARG A 99 -6.60 -0.10 14.39
CA ARG A 99 -6.54 -0.76 13.07
C ARG A 99 -7.25 -0.02 11.94
N THR A 100 -7.44 1.28 12.06
CA THR A 100 -8.07 2.08 10.99
C THR A 100 -7.14 2.21 9.79
N ILE A 101 -7.66 1.94 8.59
CA ILE A 101 -6.94 2.02 7.33
C ILE A 101 -6.88 3.46 6.81
N PHE A 102 -5.67 3.97 6.61
CA PHE A 102 -5.40 5.22 5.92
C PHE A 102 -4.54 4.95 4.68
N ARG A 103 -4.75 5.72 3.61
CA ARG A 103 -3.97 5.61 2.38
C ARG A 103 -3.46 6.96 1.95
N PHE A 104 -2.19 7.00 1.55
CA PHE A 104 -1.52 8.21 1.12
C PHE A 104 -0.78 7.98 -0.18
N SER A 105 -0.74 9.00 -1.04
CA SER A 105 0.04 8.95 -2.28
C SER A 105 1.53 8.88 -1.99
N ALA A 106 2.27 8.01 -2.68
CA ALA A 106 3.73 7.98 -2.68
C ALA A 106 4.36 9.03 -3.60
N THR A 107 3.57 9.88 -4.27
CA THR A 107 4.11 11.02 -5.03
C THR A 107 4.65 12.10 -4.09
N PRO A 108 5.70 12.85 -4.50
CA PRO A 108 6.19 13.99 -3.74
C PRO A 108 5.11 15.06 -3.57
N ALA A 109 4.79 15.41 -2.33
CA ALA A 109 3.90 16.54 -2.04
C ALA A 109 4.70 17.85 -2.15
N LEU A 110 4.10 18.89 -2.74
CA LEU A 110 4.77 20.17 -3.02
C LEU A 110 6.13 20.00 -3.73
N PHE A 111 6.27 18.93 -4.54
CA PHE A 111 7.49 18.54 -5.24
C PHE A 111 8.71 18.16 -4.37
N ILE A 112 8.69 18.38 -3.05
CA ILE A 112 9.85 18.15 -2.16
C ILE A 112 9.59 17.11 -1.05
N PHE A 113 8.35 16.89 -0.64
CA PHE A 113 8.01 15.98 0.45
C PHE A 113 7.62 14.59 -0.08
N GLY A 114 8.64 13.80 -0.42
CA GLY A 114 8.49 12.39 -0.79
C GLY A 114 7.93 11.52 0.35
N PRO A 115 7.51 10.28 0.06
CA PRO A 115 6.90 9.36 1.04
C PRO A 115 7.88 8.97 2.16
N PHE A 116 9.18 9.08 1.92
CA PHE A 116 10.22 8.75 2.89
C PHE A 116 10.69 9.94 3.75
N ASN A 117 10.17 11.15 3.49
CA ASN A 117 10.56 12.34 4.21
C ASN A 117 10.12 12.30 5.69
N SER A 118 11.04 12.55 6.61
CA SER A 118 10.77 12.45 8.06
C SER A 118 9.71 13.45 8.57
N VAL A 119 9.63 14.66 8.00
CA VAL A 119 8.59 15.64 8.37
C VAL A 119 7.22 15.11 7.94
N ARG A 120 7.11 14.63 6.70
CA ARG A 120 5.87 14.03 6.18
C ARG A 120 5.44 12.82 7.00
N LYS A 121 6.36 11.92 7.35
CA LYS A 121 6.09 10.77 8.21
C LYS A 121 5.54 11.19 9.58
N LYS A 122 6.17 12.16 10.25
CA LYS A 122 5.68 12.70 11.52
C LYS A 122 4.29 13.32 11.40
N ALA A 123 4.04 14.11 10.36
CA ALA A 123 2.73 14.72 10.12
C ALA A 123 1.63 13.67 9.93
N ILE A 124 1.89 12.63 9.14
CA ILE A 124 0.96 11.51 8.96
C ILE A 124 0.72 10.78 10.29
N LYS A 125 1.79 10.50 11.06
CA LYS A 125 1.67 9.82 12.35
C LYS A 125 0.78 10.59 13.34
N ILE A 126 0.90 11.92 13.37
CA ILE A 126 0.02 12.80 14.16
C ILE A 126 -1.41 12.76 13.63
N LEU A 127 -1.59 12.89 12.31
CA LEU A 127 -2.91 12.88 11.66
C LEU A 127 -3.68 11.57 11.95
N THR A 128 -2.98 10.44 12.06
CA THR A 128 -3.59 9.12 12.25
C THR A 128 -3.60 8.63 13.71
N HIS A 129 -3.24 9.45 14.70
CA HIS A 129 -3.02 9.07 16.11
C HIS A 129 -4.31 8.80 16.93
N SER A 130 -5.33 8.14 16.37
CA SER A 130 -6.60 7.90 17.09
C SER A 130 -6.53 6.85 18.20
#